data_AF-A0A6P0RXI2-F1
#
_entry.id   AF-A0A6P0RXI2-F1
#
_cell.length_a   1.000
_cell.length_b   1.000
_cell.length_c   1.000
_cell.angle_alpha   90.00
_cell.angle_beta   90.00
_cell.angle_gamma   90.00
#
_symmetry.space_group_name_H-M   'P 1'
#
loop_
_entity.id
_entity.type
_entity.pdbx_description
1 polymer ?
#
loop_
_entity_poly.entity_id
_entity_poly.type
_entity_poly.pdbx_seq_one_letter_code
_entity_poly.pdbx_strand_id
1 'polypeptide(L)'
;MVKIAEYCQKNYNCLKRDFRLFMMRKLARIETIRNLITALSKSNKNYQKLGQDNYSIFPDLNVDEAAAALRKDGYYIGLKLPQDIVQELREFAHSSTCYGDRNPEYSFNYAQKEQVEAKVGKKFMLGSYMDSTDTCPAFQKLKNDPGLLAIAARYLGTEPNCVENELCWSFPVSATLFEQLKAAQVFHYDIDDYRSIKFFFYLTDVDASGGPHVCIRGTHKNKKLLHQVIGQR
;
A
#
# COMPACT_ATOMS: atom_id res chain seq x y z
N MET A 1 0.29 27.18 -7.14
CA MET A 1 1.72 27.54 -6.99
C MET A 1 2.39 26.71 -5.88
N VAL A 2 1.81 26.63 -4.67
CA VAL A 2 2.36 25.83 -3.54
C VAL A 2 2.60 24.35 -3.87
N LYS A 3 1.63 23.63 -4.45
CA LYS A 3 1.77 22.19 -4.80
C LYS A 3 2.94 21.89 -5.76
N ILE A 4 3.22 22.78 -6.71
CA ILE A 4 4.36 22.60 -7.65
C ILE A 4 5.67 22.80 -6.91
N ALA A 5 5.77 23.82 -6.06
CA ALA A 5 6.94 24.06 -5.23
C ALA A 5 7.20 22.89 -4.27
N GLU A 6 6.18 22.39 -3.57
CA GLU A 6 6.28 21.22 -2.69
C GLU A 6 6.68 19.96 -3.47
N TYR A 7 6.09 19.74 -4.65
CA TYR A 7 6.45 18.62 -5.51
C TYR A 7 7.91 18.72 -5.97
N CYS A 8 8.36 19.89 -6.42
CA CYS A 8 9.75 20.13 -6.82
C CYS A 8 10.70 19.92 -5.64
N GLN A 9 10.36 20.44 -4.46
CA GLN A 9 11.15 20.27 -3.24
C GLN A 9 11.25 18.79 -2.84
N LYS A 10 10.15 18.05 -2.86
CA LYS A 10 10.14 16.60 -2.57
C LYS A 10 11.03 15.82 -3.54
N ASN A 11 10.97 16.16 -4.84
CA ASN A 11 11.81 15.53 -5.85
C ASN A 11 13.29 15.88 -5.67
N TYR A 12 13.61 17.14 -5.37
CA TYR A 12 14.97 17.59 -5.11
C TYR A 12 15.57 16.92 -3.86
N ASN A 13 14.80 16.86 -2.77
CA ASN A 13 15.20 16.17 -1.55
C ASN A 13 15.42 14.67 -1.82
N CYS A 14 14.56 14.03 -2.61
CA CYS A 14 14.72 12.65 -3.01
C CYS A 14 16.00 12.46 -3.84
N LEU A 15 16.26 13.32 -4.82
CA LEU A 15 17.46 13.27 -5.66
C LEU A 15 18.75 13.35 -4.84
N LYS A 16 18.79 14.28 -3.87
CA LYS A 16 19.94 14.46 -2.97
C LYS A 16 20.15 13.28 -2.04
N ARG A 17 19.07 12.72 -1.49
CA ARG A 17 19.13 11.66 -0.49
C ARG A 17 19.42 10.29 -1.12
N ASP A 18 18.74 9.99 -2.23
CA ASP A 18 18.82 8.71 -2.91
C ASP A 18 18.57 8.88 -4.42
N PHE A 19 19.67 9.04 -5.16
CA PHE A 19 19.65 9.17 -6.61
C PHE A 19 19.00 7.97 -7.30
N ARG A 20 19.20 6.74 -6.79
CA ARG A 20 18.66 5.53 -7.40
C ARG A 20 17.14 5.49 -7.27
N LEU A 21 16.61 5.78 -6.08
CA LEU A 21 15.17 5.90 -5.83
C LEU A 21 14.55 7.01 -6.68
N PHE A 22 15.21 8.16 -6.79
CA PHE A 22 14.75 9.25 -7.65
C PHE A 22 14.63 8.78 -9.11
N MET A 23 15.68 8.17 -9.65
CA MET A 23 15.69 7.68 -11.03
C MET A 23 14.63 6.60 -11.25
N MET A 24 14.50 5.64 -10.33
CA MET A 24 13.45 4.63 -10.36
C MET A 24 12.08 5.28 -10.45
N ARG A 25 11.75 6.26 -9.61
CA ARG A 25 10.44 6.94 -9.62
C ARG A 25 10.12 7.70 -10.92
N LYS A 26 11.15 8.13 -11.66
CA LYS A 26 10.97 8.77 -12.99
C LYS A 26 10.80 7.73 -14.07
N LEU A 27 11.66 6.72 -14.09
CA LEU A 27 11.70 5.68 -15.11
C LEU A 27 10.50 4.73 -15.00
N ALA A 28 10.06 4.38 -13.79
CA ALA A 28 8.92 3.52 -13.53
C ALA A 28 7.57 4.15 -13.93
N ARG A 29 7.53 5.42 -14.37
CA ARG A 29 6.31 5.99 -14.97
C ARG A 29 6.10 5.51 -16.40
N ILE A 30 7.18 5.11 -17.08
CA ILE A 30 7.20 4.74 -18.48
C ILE A 30 6.99 3.22 -18.57
N GLU A 31 5.86 2.82 -19.16
CA GLU A 31 5.41 1.42 -19.19
C GLU A 31 6.38 0.52 -19.96
N THR A 32 6.97 1.02 -21.05
CA THR A 32 7.98 0.28 -21.82
C THR A 32 9.25 0.02 -21.00
N ILE A 33 9.69 1.01 -20.20
CA ILE A 33 10.86 0.86 -19.32
C ILE A 33 10.55 -0.14 -18.20
N ARG A 34 9.37 -0.05 -17.58
CA ARG A 34 8.92 -1.03 -16.58
C ARG A 34 8.93 -2.45 -17.13
N ASN A 35 8.37 -2.65 -18.31
CA ASN A 35 8.28 -3.96 -18.94
C ASN A 35 9.66 -4.51 -19.28
N LEU A 36 10.56 -3.67 -19.79
CA LEU A 36 11.95 -4.04 -20.07
C LEU A 36 12.68 -4.47 -18.79
N ILE A 37 12.66 -3.62 -17.75
CA ILE A 37 13.33 -3.91 -16.48
C ILE A 37 12.75 -5.16 -15.82
N THR A 38 11.42 -5.33 -15.85
CA THR A 38 10.76 -6.54 -15.35
C THR A 38 11.18 -7.78 -16.14
N ALA A 39 11.38 -7.68 -17.45
CA ALA A 39 11.84 -8.80 -18.25
C ALA A 39 13.29 -9.18 -17.90
N LEU A 40 14.15 -8.18 -17.67
CA LEU A 40 15.55 -8.37 -17.27
C LEU A 40 15.70 -8.85 -15.82
N SER A 41 14.77 -8.51 -14.93
CA SER A 41 14.81 -8.87 -13.51
C SER A 41 14.22 -10.24 -13.18
N LYS A 42 13.61 -10.92 -14.18
CA LYS A 42 13.19 -12.32 -14.07
C LYS A 42 14.44 -13.21 -13.95
N SER A 43 14.92 -13.32 -12.71
CA SER A 43 16.03 -14.17 -12.30
C SER A 43 15.64 -15.66 -12.38
N ASN A 44 16.55 -16.52 -11.93
CA ASN A 44 16.40 -17.96 -11.80
C ASN A 44 14.99 -18.34 -11.28
N LYS A 45 14.38 -19.37 -11.88
CA LYS A 45 12.98 -19.78 -11.66
C LYS A 45 12.67 -20.28 -10.22
N ASN A 46 13.63 -20.20 -9.31
CA ASN A 46 13.49 -20.63 -7.92
C ASN A 46 12.33 -19.94 -7.18
N TYR A 47 11.96 -18.71 -7.56
CA TYR A 47 10.79 -18.01 -7.00
C TYR A 47 9.48 -18.79 -7.18
N GLN A 48 9.40 -19.70 -8.16
CA GLN A 48 8.22 -20.54 -8.40
C GLN A 48 7.99 -21.57 -7.30
N LYS A 49 9.04 -21.90 -6.52
CA LYS A 49 9.00 -22.83 -5.40
C LYS A 49 8.62 -22.16 -4.07
N LEU A 50 8.57 -20.83 -4.01
CA LEU A 50 8.17 -20.11 -2.80
C LEU A 50 6.76 -20.55 -2.37
N GLY A 51 6.61 -20.89 -1.10
CA GLY A 51 5.34 -21.30 -0.49
C GLY A 51 4.90 -22.74 -0.77
N GLN A 52 5.71 -23.58 -1.45
CA GLN A 52 5.33 -24.98 -1.72
C GLN A 52 5.40 -25.89 -0.48
N ASP A 53 6.33 -25.62 0.45
CA ASP A 53 6.59 -26.48 1.61
C ASP A 53 6.15 -25.88 2.96
N ASN A 54 5.64 -24.65 2.94
CA ASN A 54 5.28 -23.92 4.16
C ASN A 54 3.79 -23.62 4.21
N TYR A 55 3.19 -23.79 5.38
CA TYR A 55 1.78 -23.51 5.61
C TYR A 55 1.53 -21.99 5.59
N SER A 56 0.63 -21.55 4.70
CA SER A 56 0.11 -20.18 4.70
C SER A 56 -1.04 -20.06 5.69
N ILE A 57 -1.19 -18.89 6.31
CA ILE A 57 -2.34 -18.58 7.17
C ILE A 57 -3.67 -18.48 6.39
N PHE A 58 -3.61 -18.41 5.06
CA PHE A 58 -4.78 -18.39 4.18
C PHE A 58 -5.11 -19.81 3.73
N PRO A 59 -6.16 -20.46 4.28
CA PRO A 59 -6.55 -21.80 3.85
C PRO A 59 -7.00 -21.77 2.39
N ASP A 60 -6.77 -22.88 1.68
CA ASP A 60 -7.19 -23.11 0.29
C ASP A 60 -6.69 -22.06 -0.73
N LEU A 61 -5.59 -21.38 -0.41
CA LEU A 61 -5.03 -20.35 -1.27
C LEU A 61 -4.60 -20.92 -2.64
N ASN A 62 -5.26 -20.46 -3.71
CA ASN A 62 -4.83 -20.70 -5.07
C ASN A 62 -3.93 -19.56 -5.59
N VAL A 63 -2.61 -19.75 -5.44
CA VAL A 63 -1.59 -18.78 -5.86
C VAL A 63 -1.67 -18.45 -7.35
N ASP A 64 -1.95 -19.45 -8.19
CA ASP A 64 -1.98 -19.28 -9.64
C ASP A 64 -3.20 -18.52 -10.12
N GLU A 65 -4.36 -18.79 -9.53
CA GLU A 65 -5.58 -18.03 -9.76
C GLU A 65 -5.40 -16.56 -9.35
N ALA A 66 -4.88 -16.31 -8.14
CA ALA A 66 -4.62 -14.95 -7.67
C ALA A 66 -3.67 -14.19 -8.60
N ALA A 67 -2.56 -14.81 -9.00
CA ALA A 67 -1.61 -14.20 -9.92
C ALA A 67 -2.21 -13.98 -11.33
N ALA A 68 -3.05 -14.89 -11.81
CA ALA A 68 -3.76 -14.73 -13.09
C ALA A 68 -4.76 -13.57 -13.05
N ALA A 69 -5.55 -13.45 -11.98
CA ALA A 69 -6.47 -12.35 -11.76
C ALA A 69 -5.73 -11.00 -11.69
N LEU A 70 -4.65 -10.90 -10.93
CA LEU A 70 -3.81 -9.69 -10.87
C LEU A 70 -3.26 -9.30 -12.26
N ARG A 71 -2.80 -10.28 -13.05
CA ARG A 71 -2.35 -10.01 -14.42
C ARG A 71 -3.50 -9.55 -15.30
N LYS A 72 -4.69 -10.14 -15.22
CA LYS A 72 -5.82 -9.82 -16.10
C LYS A 72 -6.50 -8.51 -15.70
N ASP A 73 -6.91 -8.42 -14.44
CA ASP A 73 -7.86 -7.43 -13.91
C ASP A 73 -7.19 -6.35 -13.06
N GLY A 74 -5.94 -6.57 -12.63
CA GLY A 74 -5.18 -5.62 -11.81
C GLY A 74 -5.47 -5.71 -10.32
N TYR A 75 -6.40 -6.57 -9.92
CA TYR A 75 -6.73 -6.86 -8.53
C TYR A 75 -7.16 -8.33 -8.39
N TYR A 76 -7.20 -8.82 -7.14
CA TYR A 76 -7.75 -10.11 -6.76
C TYR A 76 -8.52 -9.95 -5.45
N ILE A 77 -9.70 -10.56 -5.36
CA ILE A 77 -10.53 -10.61 -4.16
C ILE A 77 -10.67 -12.09 -3.82
N GLY A 78 -10.33 -12.46 -2.58
CA GLY A 78 -10.38 -13.86 -2.15
C GLY A 78 -9.52 -14.18 -0.93
N LEU A 79 -8.64 -13.27 -0.53
CA LEU A 79 -7.89 -13.39 0.72
C LEU A 79 -8.74 -12.89 1.88
N LYS A 80 -8.97 -13.75 2.87
CA LYS A 80 -9.62 -13.41 4.13
C LYS A 80 -8.66 -13.68 5.28
N LEU A 81 -8.41 -12.67 6.12
CA LEU A 81 -7.59 -12.86 7.31
C LEU A 81 -8.27 -13.83 8.28
N PRO A 82 -7.50 -14.74 8.91
CA PRO A 82 -7.96 -15.49 10.08
C PRO A 82 -8.42 -14.57 11.20
N GLN A 83 -9.45 -14.99 11.94
CA GLN A 83 -10.10 -14.14 12.96
C GLN A 83 -9.16 -13.76 14.10
N ASP A 84 -8.25 -14.66 14.49
CA ASP A 84 -7.21 -14.42 15.49
C ASP A 84 -6.23 -13.33 15.04
N ILE A 85 -5.82 -13.33 13.77
CA ILE A 85 -4.97 -12.28 13.19
C ILE A 85 -5.71 -10.94 13.17
N VAL A 86 -6.99 -10.92 12.80
CA VAL A 86 -7.81 -9.70 12.83
C VAL A 86 -7.91 -9.16 14.26
N GLN A 87 -8.16 -10.04 15.24
CA GLN A 87 -8.26 -9.65 16.64
C GLN A 87 -6.96 -9.04 17.16
N GLU A 88 -5.82 -9.70 16.91
CA GLU A 88 -4.49 -9.24 17.34
C GLU A 88 -4.16 -7.86 16.73
N LEU A 89 -4.42 -7.66 15.43
CA LEU A 89 -4.20 -6.38 14.76
C LEU A 89 -5.12 -5.27 15.28
N ARG A 90 -6.39 -5.59 15.59
CA ARG A 90 -7.33 -4.62 16.16
C ARG A 90 -6.95 -4.24 17.58
N GLU A 91 -6.56 -5.20 18.41
CA GLU A 91 -6.09 -4.95 19.77
C GLU A 91 -4.87 -4.02 19.74
N PHE A 92 -3.89 -4.33 18.89
CA PHE A 92 -2.74 -3.45 18.65
C PHE A 92 -3.17 -2.05 18.21
N ALA A 93 -4.11 -1.95 17.26
CA ALA A 93 -4.63 -0.66 16.82
C ALA A 93 -5.28 0.12 17.99
N HIS A 94 -6.07 -0.53 18.82
CA HIS A 94 -6.76 0.16 19.92
C HIS A 94 -5.81 0.60 21.04
N SER A 95 -4.75 -0.16 21.32
CA SER A 95 -3.83 0.09 22.44
C SER A 95 -2.60 0.92 22.10
N SER A 96 -2.20 0.95 20.83
CA SER A 96 -0.97 1.62 20.39
C SER A 96 -1.21 3.06 19.95
N THR A 97 -0.21 3.90 20.17
CA THR A 97 -0.21 5.28 19.67
C THR A 97 -0.21 5.31 18.15
N CYS A 98 -1.12 6.10 17.58
CA CYS A 98 -1.14 6.43 16.16
C CYS A 98 -1.02 7.95 15.96
N TYR A 99 -0.88 8.37 14.71
CA TYR A 99 -0.56 9.75 14.33
C TYR A 99 -1.55 10.30 13.31
N GLY A 100 -2.13 11.45 13.64
CA GLY A 100 -3.13 12.14 12.83
C GLY A 100 -2.54 12.61 11.52
N ASP A 101 -3.13 12.19 10.40
CA ASP A 101 -2.72 12.53 9.03
C ASP A 101 -1.21 12.34 8.76
N ARG A 102 -0.60 11.31 9.36
CA ARG A 102 0.84 10.99 9.29
C ARG A 102 1.73 12.13 9.80
N ASN A 103 1.25 12.94 10.75
CA ASN A 103 2.05 13.97 11.43
C ASN A 103 2.49 13.50 12.82
N PRO A 104 3.81 13.36 13.09
CA PRO A 104 4.33 12.98 14.40
C PRO A 104 3.88 13.87 15.57
N GLU A 105 3.54 15.14 15.30
CA GLU A 105 3.06 16.08 16.32
C GLU A 105 1.62 15.78 16.76
N TYR A 106 0.86 15.00 15.99
CA TYR A 106 -0.54 14.67 16.24
C TYR A 106 -0.67 13.23 16.74
N SER A 107 0.07 12.88 17.80
CA SER A 107 -0.02 11.55 18.41
C SER A 107 -1.30 11.39 19.25
N PHE A 108 -1.94 10.24 19.15
CA PHE A 108 -3.12 9.87 19.95
C PHE A 108 -3.32 8.36 20.02
N ASN A 109 -3.89 7.89 21.13
CA ASN A 109 -4.54 6.57 21.16
C ASN A 109 -5.94 6.70 20.54
N TYR A 110 -6.43 5.64 19.87
CA TYR A 110 -7.72 5.66 19.17
C TYR A 110 -8.87 6.23 20.03
N ALA A 111 -8.97 5.82 21.29
CA ALA A 111 -10.01 6.28 22.23
C ALA A 111 -9.93 7.79 22.59
N GLN A 112 -8.78 8.42 22.38
CA GLN A 112 -8.52 9.83 22.70
C GLN A 112 -8.60 10.75 21.47
N LYS A 113 -8.97 10.20 20.30
CA LYS A 113 -8.99 10.95 19.03
C LYS A 113 -9.71 12.29 19.16
N GLU A 114 -10.95 12.28 19.64
CA GLU A 114 -11.78 13.49 19.72
C GLU A 114 -11.19 14.56 20.63
N GLN A 115 -10.53 14.16 21.72
CA GLN A 115 -9.87 15.08 22.66
C GLN A 115 -8.67 15.76 21.99
N VAL A 116 -7.87 15.00 21.24
CA VAL A 116 -6.72 15.53 20.50
C VAL A 116 -7.18 16.41 19.35
N GLU A 117 -8.19 15.99 18.58
CA GLU A 117 -8.80 16.81 17.53
C GLU A 117 -9.32 18.15 18.07
N ALA A 118 -9.98 18.15 19.23
CA ALA A 118 -10.46 19.36 19.88
C ALA A 118 -9.33 20.29 20.33
N LYS A 119 -8.25 19.73 20.88
CA LYS A 119 -7.05 20.50 21.29
C LYS A 119 -6.32 21.12 20.10
N VAL A 120 -6.21 20.38 19.00
CA VAL A 120 -5.54 20.83 17.77
C VAL A 120 -6.46 21.76 16.95
N GLY A 121 -7.77 21.68 17.14
CA GLY A 121 -8.77 22.41 16.35
C GLY A 121 -8.92 21.86 14.93
N LYS A 122 -8.67 20.55 14.74
CA LYS A 122 -8.68 19.90 13.43
C LYS A 122 -9.21 18.47 13.54
N LYS A 123 -10.04 18.06 12.58
CA LYS A 123 -10.45 16.66 12.39
C LYS A 123 -9.39 15.88 11.59
N PHE A 124 -9.07 14.68 12.01
CA PHE A 124 -8.12 13.81 11.30
C PHE A 124 -8.87 12.95 10.27
N MET A 125 -8.30 12.83 9.08
CA MET A 125 -8.79 11.91 8.04
C MET A 125 -8.23 10.50 8.25
N LEU A 126 -7.03 10.43 8.84
CA LEU A 126 -6.27 9.21 9.02
C LEU A 126 -5.62 9.15 10.41
N GLY A 127 -5.63 7.97 11.03
CA GLY A 127 -4.74 7.63 12.14
C GLY A 127 -3.73 6.59 11.67
N SER A 128 -2.50 6.99 11.35
CA SER A 128 -1.45 6.08 10.85
C SER A 128 -0.55 5.64 11.99
N TYR A 129 -0.16 4.36 12.00
CA TYR A 129 0.81 3.83 12.97
C TYR A 129 2.25 4.03 12.51
N MET A 130 2.47 4.55 11.29
CA MET A 130 3.79 4.76 10.70
C MET A 130 4.65 3.49 10.86
N ASP A 131 5.92 3.64 11.26
CA ASP A 131 6.87 2.53 11.37
C ASP A 131 6.72 1.69 12.67
N SER A 132 5.68 1.91 13.48
CA SER A 132 5.52 1.21 14.78
C SER A 132 4.92 -0.20 14.67
N THR A 133 4.39 -0.55 13.50
CA THR A 133 3.71 -1.83 13.22
C THR A 133 4.63 -3.04 13.32
N ASP A 134 5.94 -2.87 13.12
CA ASP A 134 6.92 -3.97 13.17
C ASP A 134 6.97 -4.67 14.55
N THR A 135 6.48 -4.01 15.61
CA THR A 135 6.39 -4.59 16.96
C THR A 135 5.23 -5.57 17.14
N CYS A 136 4.27 -5.61 16.22
CA CYS A 136 3.10 -6.48 16.28
C CYS A 136 3.40 -7.86 15.65
N PRO A 137 3.26 -8.98 16.40
CA PRO A 137 3.53 -10.31 15.85
C PRO A 137 2.66 -10.68 14.65
N ALA A 138 1.38 -10.31 14.62
CA ALA A 138 0.50 -10.50 13.47
C ALA A 138 1.04 -9.84 12.20
N PHE A 139 1.66 -8.66 12.29
CA PHE A 139 2.33 -8.04 11.16
C PHE A 139 3.51 -8.86 10.66
N GLN A 140 4.32 -9.42 11.55
CA GLN A 140 5.45 -10.29 11.17
C GLN A 140 4.95 -11.58 10.51
N LYS A 141 3.85 -12.17 10.99
CA LYS A 141 3.22 -13.34 10.36
C LYS A 141 2.77 -13.01 8.93
N LEU A 142 2.10 -11.88 8.73
CA LEU A 142 1.64 -11.44 7.40
C LEU A 142 2.78 -11.14 6.45
N LYS A 143 3.79 -10.39 6.91
CA LYS A 143 4.95 -10.00 6.11
C LYS A 143 5.72 -11.21 5.59
N ASN A 144 5.77 -12.27 6.39
CA ASN A 144 6.51 -13.50 6.07
C ASN A 144 5.58 -14.66 5.66
N ASP A 145 4.30 -14.40 5.41
CA ASP A 145 3.35 -15.46 5.04
C ASP A 145 3.77 -16.10 3.71
N PRO A 146 4.02 -17.43 3.69
CA PRO A 146 4.48 -18.11 2.48
C PRO A 146 3.51 -17.97 1.29
N GLY A 147 2.21 -17.88 1.56
CA GLY A 147 1.17 -17.71 0.54
C GLY A 147 1.19 -16.33 -0.10
N LEU A 148 1.24 -15.26 0.71
CA LEU A 148 1.36 -13.88 0.20
C LEU A 148 2.65 -13.69 -0.59
N LEU A 149 3.77 -14.22 -0.08
CA LEU A 149 5.05 -14.21 -0.78
C LEU A 149 4.98 -15.00 -2.09
N ALA A 150 4.31 -16.15 -2.13
CA ALA A 150 4.11 -16.93 -3.34
C ALA A 150 3.26 -16.18 -4.39
N ILE A 151 2.17 -15.52 -3.99
CA ILE A 151 1.36 -14.67 -4.88
C ILE A 151 2.21 -13.53 -5.45
N ALA A 152 2.94 -12.82 -4.59
CA ALA A 152 3.81 -11.72 -4.99
C ALA A 152 4.88 -12.20 -5.96
N ALA A 153 5.57 -13.29 -5.63
CA ALA A 153 6.58 -13.91 -6.48
C ALA A 153 6.03 -14.30 -7.85
N ARG A 154 4.88 -14.99 -7.86
CA ARG A 154 4.22 -15.45 -9.09
C ARG A 154 3.77 -14.28 -9.95
N TYR A 155 3.21 -13.23 -9.35
CA TYR A 155 2.77 -12.04 -10.08
C TYR A 155 3.97 -11.26 -10.64
N LEU A 156 4.96 -10.92 -9.80
CA LEU A 156 6.12 -10.11 -10.16
C LEU A 156 7.06 -10.85 -11.13
N GLY A 157 7.17 -12.17 -10.99
CA GLY A 157 8.05 -13.03 -11.78
C GLY A 157 9.48 -13.10 -11.25
N THR A 158 9.69 -12.75 -9.99
CA THR A 158 10.99 -12.76 -9.30
C THR A 158 10.75 -12.87 -7.79
N GLU A 159 11.81 -12.99 -7.00
CA GLU A 159 11.71 -12.98 -5.55
C GLU A 159 11.18 -11.62 -5.04
N PRO A 160 10.09 -11.60 -4.24
CA PRO A 160 9.48 -10.36 -3.79
C PRO A 160 10.29 -9.74 -2.65
N ASN A 161 10.36 -8.41 -2.63
CA ASN A 161 10.88 -7.65 -1.50
C ASN A 161 9.76 -6.82 -0.88
N CYS A 162 9.59 -6.92 0.45
CA CYS A 162 8.63 -6.12 1.18
C CYS A 162 9.19 -4.70 1.39
N VAL A 163 8.64 -3.74 0.66
CA VAL A 163 9.11 -2.34 0.66
C VAL A 163 8.44 -1.48 1.74
N GLU A 164 7.19 -1.76 2.07
CA GLU A 164 6.39 -0.95 3.00
C GLU A 164 5.27 -1.80 3.59
N ASN A 165 4.89 -1.50 4.82
CA ASN A 165 3.68 -1.98 5.46
C ASN A 165 3.04 -0.80 6.21
N GLU A 166 1.71 -0.77 6.28
CA GLU A 166 1.00 0.29 6.99
C GLU A 166 -0.23 -0.28 7.70
N LEU A 167 -0.41 0.12 8.96
CA LEU A 167 -1.68 0.07 9.65
C LEU A 167 -2.24 1.48 9.68
N CYS A 168 -3.54 1.65 9.42
CA CYS A 168 -4.19 2.93 9.62
C CYS A 168 -5.69 2.81 9.86
N TRP A 169 -6.21 3.77 10.61
CA TRP A 169 -7.63 4.09 10.64
C TRP A 169 -7.95 5.10 9.55
N SER A 170 -9.03 4.88 8.79
CA SER A 170 -9.62 5.90 7.92
C SER A 170 -10.90 6.42 8.58
N PHE A 171 -11.00 7.74 8.73
CA PHE A 171 -12.12 8.38 9.40
C PHE A 171 -13.02 9.11 8.40
N PRO A 172 -14.35 8.97 8.51
CA PRO A 172 -15.29 9.72 7.68
C PRO A 172 -15.31 11.18 8.15
N VAL A 173 -14.67 12.06 7.37
CA VAL A 173 -14.68 13.50 7.62
C VAL A 173 -14.94 14.25 6.32
N SER A 174 -15.63 15.38 6.39
CA SER A 174 -15.75 16.28 5.26
C SER A 174 -14.38 16.88 4.97
N ALA A 175 -13.81 16.52 3.83
CA ALA A 175 -12.50 16.98 3.40
C ALA A 175 -12.61 17.76 2.09
N THR A 176 -11.85 18.84 1.99
CA THR A 176 -11.66 19.57 0.74
C THR A 176 -10.93 18.69 -0.28
N LEU A 177 -11.04 19.03 -1.57
CA LEU A 177 -10.31 18.33 -2.63
C LEU A 177 -8.79 18.30 -2.36
N PHE A 178 -8.25 19.38 -1.79
CA PHE A 178 -6.82 19.45 -1.45
C PHE A 178 -6.45 18.44 -0.36
N GLU A 179 -7.28 18.29 0.67
CA GLU A 179 -7.07 17.32 1.74
C GLU A 179 -7.23 15.88 1.23
N GLN A 180 -8.24 15.62 0.39
CA GLN A 180 -8.40 14.33 -0.28
C GLN A 180 -7.19 13.97 -1.14
N LEU A 181 -6.65 14.92 -1.91
CA LEU A 181 -5.43 14.74 -2.69
C LEU A 181 -4.23 14.41 -1.79
N LYS A 182 -4.08 15.09 -0.65
CA LYS A 182 -3.00 14.85 0.31
C LYS A 182 -3.13 13.49 0.99
N ALA A 183 -4.36 13.04 1.24
CA ALA A 183 -4.68 11.75 1.82
C ALA A 183 -4.70 10.60 0.79
N ALA A 184 -4.42 10.87 -0.49
CA ALA A 184 -4.53 9.93 -1.59
C ALA A 184 -5.93 9.32 -1.76
N GLN A 185 -6.99 10.04 -1.36
CA GLN A 185 -8.40 9.64 -1.51
C GLN A 185 -9.03 10.10 -2.83
N VAL A 186 -8.22 10.12 -3.89
CA VAL A 186 -8.67 10.38 -5.27
C VAL A 186 -8.18 9.24 -6.17
N PHE A 187 -8.71 9.10 -7.38
CA PHE A 187 -8.17 8.11 -8.31
C PHE A 187 -6.71 8.42 -8.67
N HIS A 188 -5.81 7.49 -8.33
CA HIS A 188 -4.39 7.54 -8.61
C HIS A 188 -3.87 6.12 -8.89
N TYR A 189 -2.56 5.96 -9.06
CA TYR A 189 -1.93 4.65 -9.12
C TYR A 189 -0.60 4.68 -8.36
N ASP A 190 -0.14 3.59 -7.82
CA ASP A 190 1.10 3.66 -7.04
C ASP A 190 2.34 3.39 -7.91
N ILE A 191 3.45 4.05 -7.55
CA ILE A 191 4.77 3.84 -8.13
C ILE A 191 5.75 3.62 -6.98
N ASP A 192 5.65 2.44 -6.38
CA ASP A 192 6.56 2.01 -5.29
C ASP A 192 7.85 1.39 -5.86
N ASP A 193 7.77 0.74 -7.03
CA ASP A 193 8.91 0.20 -7.80
C ASP A 193 8.54 0.05 -9.30
N TYR A 194 9.45 -0.45 -10.13
CA TYR A 194 9.19 -0.85 -11.53
C TYR A 194 8.06 -1.86 -11.66
N ARG A 195 7.85 -2.67 -10.62
CA ARG A 195 6.66 -3.51 -10.47
C ARG A 195 6.41 -3.79 -8.99
N SER A 196 5.23 -3.42 -8.52
CA SER A 196 4.80 -3.65 -7.14
C SER A 196 3.42 -4.32 -7.11
N ILE A 197 3.10 -4.86 -5.94
CA ILE A 197 1.78 -5.37 -5.54
C ILE A 197 1.56 -4.93 -4.09
N LYS A 198 0.31 -4.65 -3.73
CA LYS A 198 -0.11 -4.32 -2.36
C LYS A 198 -1.21 -5.28 -1.92
N PHE A 199 -1.15 -5.71 -0.66
CA PHE A 199 -2.20 -6.49 -0.04
C PHE A 199 -2.96 -5.57 0.92
N PHE A 200 -4.26 -5.42 0.69
CA PHE A 200 -5.13 -4.60 1.53
C PHE A 200 -6.11 -5.52 2.27
N PHE A 201 -6.17 -5.36 3.59
CA PHE A 201 -7.09 -6.11 4.45
C PHE A 201 -7.91 -5.13 5.27
N TYR A 202 -9.22 -5.34 5.31
CA TYR A 202 -10.07 -4.64 6.27
C TYR A 202 -10.01 -5.35 7.62
N LEU A 203 -9.86 -4.57 8.67
CA LEU A 203 -9.87 -5.05 10.06
C LEU A 203 -11.20 -4.78 10.77
N THR A 204 -12.10 -4.05 10.11
CA THR A 204 -13.47 -3.80 10.52
C THR A 204 -14.40 -4.07 9.33
N ASP A 205 -15.69 -4.23 9.60
CA ASP A 205 -16.67 -4.30 8.51
C ASP A 205 -16.67 -2.97 7.74
N VAL A 206 -16.65 -3.05 6.40
CA VAL A 206 -16.67 -1.90 5.50
C VAL A 206 -17.73 -2.14 4.44
N ASP A 207 -18.81 -1.37 4.52
CA ASP A 207 -19.87 -1.37 3.51
C ASP A 207 -19.59 -0.33 2.41
N ALA A 208 -20.55 -0.15 1.49
CA ALA A 208 -20.43 0.81 0.39
C ALA A 208 -20.30 2.28 0.84
N SER A 209 -20.77 2.62 2.05
CA SER A 209 -20.71 3.95 2.66
C SER A 209 -19.50 4.13 3.59
N GLY A 210 -18.89 3.03 4.05
CA GLY A 210 -17.74 2.99 4.95
C GLY A 210 -16.40 3.35 4.32
N GLY A 211 -16.39 3.85 3.08
CA GLY A 211 -15.16 4.19 2.35
C GLY A 211 -14.37 2.98 1.86
N PRO A 212 -14.99 2.04 1.11
CA PRO A 212 -14.27 0.89 0.59
C PRO A 212 -13.23 1.34 -0.45
N HIS A 213 -12.15 0.57 -0.57
CA HIS A 213 -11.19 0.69 -1.65
C HIS A 213 -11.88 0.49 -3.00
N VAL A 214 -11.76 1.50 -3.86
CA VAL A 214 -12.31 1.50 -5.22
C VAL A 214 -11.17 1.44 -6.23
N CYS A 215 -11.22 0.46 -7.12
CA CYS A 215 -10.25 0.32 -8.20
C CYS A 215 -10.94 0.29 -9.57
N ILE A 216 -10.21 0.66 -10.62
CA ILE A 216 -10.70 0.59 -12.00
C ILE A 216 -10.04 -0.60 -12.68
N ARG A 217 -10.84 -1.65 -12.94
CA ARG A 217 -10.41 -2.92 -13.53
C ARG A 217 -9.55 -2.71 -14.78
N GLY A 218 -8.39 -3.38 -14.82
CA GLY A 218 -7.51 -3.45 -15.99
C GLY A 218 -6.66 -2.20 -16.27
N THR A 219 -6.78 -1.14 -15.45
CA THR A 219 -6.09 0.15 -15.71
C THR A 219 -4.62 0.17 -15.29
N HIS A 220 -4.12 -0.92 -14.72
CA HIS A 220 -2.69 -1.10 -14.43
C HIS A 220 -1.84 -1.19 -15.71
N LYS A 221 -2.44 -1.49 -16.87
CA LYS A 221 -1.79 -1.60 -18.18
C LYS A 221 -2.26 -0.52 -19.16
N ASN A 222 -1.56 -0.40 -20.29
CA ASN A 222 -1.94 0.43 -21.44
C ASN A 222 -2.20 1.88 -21.05
N LYS A 223 -1.32 2.45 -20.22
CA LYS A 223 -1.49 3.82 -19.73
C LYS A 223 -1.29 4.79 -20.89
N LYS A 224 -2.18 5.79 -21.01
CA LYS A 224 -2.00 6.88 -21.98
C LYS A 224 -0.64 7.56 -21.75
N LEU A 225 0.04 7.92 -22.83
CA LEU A 225 1.34 8.61 -22.78
C LEU A 225 1.31 9.83 -21.85
N LEU A 226 0.20 10.58 -21.88
CA LEU A 226 0.00 11.75 -21.03
C LEU A 226 0.13 11.43 -19.52
N HIS A 227 -0.43 10.29 -19.07
CA HIS A 227 -0.33 9.87 -17.68
C HIS A 227 1.09 9.46 -17.30
N GLN A 228 1.84 8.90 -18.26
CA GLN A 228 3.24 8.49 -18.07
C GLN A 228 4.18 9.70 -17.96
N VAL A 229 3.92 10.78 -18.73
CA VAL A 229 4.77 11.98 -18.76
C VAL A 229 4.45 12.97 -17.64
N ILE A 230 3.16 13.30 -17.44
CA ILE A 230 2.75 14.34 -16.49
C ILE A 230 2.73 13.82 -15.05
N GLY A 231 2.57 12.50 -14.85
CA GLY A 231 2.33 11.89 -13.54
C GLY A 231 0.89 12.11 -13.06
N GLN A 232 0.57 11.59 -11.87
CA GLN A 232 -0.73 11.78 -11.24
C GLN A 232 -0.93 13.24 -10.82
N ARG A 233 -2.13 13.77 -11.10
CA ARG A 233 -2.57 15.08 -10.65
C ARG A 233 -3.34 14.94 -9.36
#